data_AF-C7RLL3-F1
#
_entry.id   AF-C7RLL3-F1
#
_cell.length_a   1.000
_cell.length_b   1.000
_cell.length_c   1.000
_cell.angle_alpha   90.00
_cell.angle_beta   90.00
_cell.angle_gamma   90.00
#
_symmetry.space_group_name_H-M   'P 1'
#
loop_
_entity.id
_entity.type
_entity.pdbx_description
1 polymer ?
#
loop_
_entity_poly.entity_id
_entity_poly.type
_entity_poly.pdbx_seq_one_letter_code
_entity_poly.pdbx_strand_id
1 'polypeptide(L)'
;MNIPEEEPAPPSKTQRKRAMEELQALGEELVGLAPDRVRKIDLPDDLRAAVREAQRMLRRDDARRRQMQYIGRLMRDVDAEPIRAALAVIRGESVDETARLHRIERMRSELLADERVLYEIAQRCQSVDLQQLRALRRSALLELEKGKPPRSYRAIFQILKELEPPDDAAPTDDEHDDQ
;
A
#
# COMPACT_ATOMS: atom_id res chain seq x y z
N MET A 1 28.94 1.19 25.78
CA MET A 1 28.17 1.77 24.67
C MET A 1 26.80 1.11 24.71
N ASN A 2 25.78 1.79 25.26
CA ASN A 2 24.41 1.30 25.17
C ASN A 2 23.71 2.12 24.09
N ILE A 3 23.40 1.46 22.98
CA ILE A 3 22.51 1.99 21.94
C ILE A 3 21.11 1.90 22.56
N PRO A 4 20.40 3.01 22.80
CA PRO A 4 19.00 2.93 23.18
C PRO A 4 18.23 2.39 21.98
N GLU A 5 17.61 1.22 22.15
CA GLU A 5 16.64 0.66 21.23
C GLU A 5 15.46 1.66 21.13
N GLU A 6 15.37 2.37 20.00
CA GLU A 6 14.20 3.18 19.68
C GLU A 6 13.01 2.25 19.47
N GLU A 7 12.22 2.08 20.54
CA GLU A 7 10.89 1.48 20.43
C GLU A 7 10.07 2.25 19.38
N PRO A 8 9.47 1.60 18.37
CA PRO A 8 8.67 2.29 17.38
C PRO A 8 7.53 3.02 18.09
N ALA A 9 7.49 4.34 17.92
CA ALA A 9 6.52 5.21 18.56
C ALA A 9 5.10 4.64 18.42
N PRO A 10 4.30 4.60 19.51
CA PRO A 10 2.97 4.01 19.47
C PRO A 10 2.14 4.70 18.37
N PRO A 11 1.46 3.94 17.50
CA PRO A 11 0.79 4.50 16.34
C PRO A 11 -0.22 5.55 16.78
N SER A 12 -0.15 6.73 16.15
CA SER A 12 -1.01 7.86 16.51
C SER A 12 -2.49 7.48 16.39
N LYS A 13 -3.37 8.12 17.17
CA LYS A 13 -4.82 7.87 17.14
C LYS A 13 -5.39 7.88 15.71
N THR A 14 -4.81 8.69 14.83
CA THR A 14 -5.15 8.78 13.40
C THR A 14 -4.75 7.54 12.61
N GLN A 15 -3.58 6.95 12.85
CA GLN A 15 -3.10 5.75 12.16
C GLN A 15 -3.93 4.51 12.55
N ARG A 16 -4.27 4.37 13.84
CA ARG A 16 -5.16 3.28 14.30
C ARG A 16 -6.54 3.35 13.66
N LYS A 17 -7.09 4.56 13.51
CA LYS A 17 -8.38 4.77 12.85
C LYS A 17 -8.31 4.37 11.36
N ARG A 18 -7.26 4.77 10.65
CA ARG A 18 -7.07 4.40 9.23
C ARG A 18 -6.92 2.90 9.04
N ALA A 19 -6.11 2.24 9.87
CA ALA A 19 -5.96 0.79 9.82
C ALA A 19 -7.30 0.06 10.05
N MET A 20 -8.14 0.56 10.96
CA MET A 20 -9.49 0.01 11.16
C MET A 20 -10.41 0.23 9.95
N GLU A 21 -10.36 1.40 9.32
CA GLU A 21 -11.13 1.70 8.10
C GLU A 21 -10.68 0.82 6.92
N GLU A 22 -9.39 0.56 6.77
CA GLU A 22 -8.84 -0.34 5.75
C GLU A 22 -9.33 -1.79 5.93
N LEU A 23 -9.29 -2.31 7.16
CA LEU A 23 -9.78 -3.66 7.46
C LEU A 23 -11.28 -3.80 7.19
N GLN A 24 -12.05 -2.77 7.53
CA GLN A 24 -13.48 -2.71 7.24
C GLN A 24 -13.74 -2.71 5.72
N ALA A 25 -12.99 -1.91 4.96
CA ALA A 25 -13.11 -1.85 3.50
C ALA A 25 -12.75 -3.19 2.83
N LEU A 26 -11.70 -3.88 3.30
CA LEU A 26 -11.35 -5.22 2.82
C LEU A 26 -12.47 -6.23 3.07
N GLY A 27 -13.12 -6.17 4.24
CA GLY A 27 -14.27 -7.01 4.56
C GLY A 27 -15.48 -6.74 3.67
N GLU A 28 -15.76 -5.47 3.36
CA GLU A 28 -16.82 -5.09 2.43
C GLU A 28 -16.54 -5.59 1.01
N GLU A 29 -15.29 -5.51 0.59
CA GLU A 29 -14.85 -5.99 -0.72
C GLU A 29 -15.02 -7.50 -0.86
N LEU A 30 -14.65 -8.28 0.16
CA LEU A 30 -14.88 -9.73 0.21
C LEU A 30 -16.36 -10.09 0.02
N VAL A 31 -17.28 -9.32 0.61
CA VAL A 31 -18.73 -9.51 0.44
C VAL A 31 -19.19 -9.13 -0.98
N GLY A 32 -18.53 -8.16 -1.61
CA GLY A 32 -18.80 -7.76 -3.00
C GLY A 32 -18.34 -8.77 -4.06
N LEU A 33 -17.44 -9.68 -3.72
CA LEU A 33 -16.95 -10.71 -4.64
C LEU A 33 -18.00 -11.80 -4.93
N ALA A 34 -17.83 -12.48 -6.08
CA ALA A 34 -18.57 -13.69 -6.38
C ALA A 34 -18.22 -14.81 -5.38
N PRO A 35 -19.18 -15.66 -4.95
CA PRO A 35 -18.95 -16.69 -3.94
C PRO A 35 -17.84 -17.68 -4.33
N ASP A 36 -17.69 -17.97 -5.63
CA ASP A 36 -16.62 -18.84 -6.12
C ASP A 36 -15.22 -18.22 -6.01
N ARG A 37 -15.12 -16.89 -6.07
CA ARG A 37 -13.85 -16.17 -5.87
C ARG A 37 -13.47 -16.17 -4.39
N VAL A 38 -14.43 -15.92 -3.50
CA VAL A 38 -14.21 -16.00 -2.03
C VAL A 38 -13.76 -17.38 -1.59
N ARG A 39 -14.22 -18.45 -2.26
CA ARG A 39 -13.77 -19.83 -1.96
C ARG A 39 -12.29 -20.09 -2.24
N LYS A 40 -11.69 -19.34 -3.18
CA LYS A 40 -10.27 -19.45 -3.54
C LYS A 40 -9.36 -18.68 -2.58
N ILE A 41 -9.92 -17.77 -1.78
CA ILE A 41 -9.19 -17.03 -0.76
C ILE A 41 -9.13 -17.92 0.49
N ASP A 42 -7.93 -18.06 1.05
CA ASP A 42 -7.77 -18.76 2.31
C ASP A 42 -8.26 -17.86 3.46
N LEU A 43 -9.47 -18.15 3.94
CA LEU A 43 -10.14 -17.41 5.00
C LEU A 43 -10.44 -18.36 6.17
N PRO A 44 -10.27 -17.92 7.42
CA PRO A 44 -10.76 -18.64 8.58
C PRO A 44 -12.25 -18.94 8.46
N ASP A 45 -12.68 -20.10 8.97
CA ASP A 45 -14.06 -20.58 8.78
C ASP A 45 -15.12 -19.58 9.28
N ASP A 46 -14.85 -18.89 10.39
CA ASP A 46 -15.73 -17.87 10.94
C ASP A 46 -15.93 -16.68 9.99
N LEU A 47 -14.84 -16.19 9.40
CA LEU A 47 -14.87 -15.09 8.44
C LEU A 47 -15.55 -15.51 7.13
N ARG A 48 -15.24 -16.73 6.67
CA ARG A 48 -15.85 -17.31 5.48
C ARG A 48 -17.36 -17.47 5.63
N ALA A 49 -17.82 -17.96 6.78
CA ALA A 49 -19.23 -18.08 7.10
C ALA A 49 -19.90 -16.70 7.16
N ALA A 50 -19.27 -15.74 7.83
CA ALA A 50 -19.78 -14.39 7.95
C ALA A 50 -19.94 -13.67 6.60
N VAL A 51 -18.95 -13.81 5.70
CA VAL A 51 -18.97 -13.25 4.34
C VAL A 51 -20.08 -13.88 3.50
N ARG A 52 -20.23 -15.21 3.54
CA ARG A 52 -21.31 -15.91 2.81
C ARG A 52 -22.69 -15.47 3.29
N GLU A 53 -22.85 -15.29 4.60
CA GLU A 53 -24.11 -14.84 5.17
C GLU A 53 -24.43 -13.40 4.72
N ALA A 54 -23.43 -12.52 4.71
CA ALA A 54 -23.58 -11.16 4.17
C ALA A 54 -23.90 -11.15 2.66
N GLN A 55 -23.35 -12.09 1.88
CA GLN A 55 -23.64 -12.25 0.44
C GLN A 55 -25.09 -12.70 0.18
N ARG A 56 -25.68 -13.51 1.07
CA ARG A 56 -27.10 -13.90 0.99
C ARG A 56 -28.05 -12.77 1.35
N MET A 57 -27.60 -11.83 2.17
CA MET A 57 -28.36 -10.65 2.57
C MET A 57 -28.39 -9.62 1.43
N LEU A 58 -29.27 -9.83 0.44
CA LEU A 58 -29.43 -8.90 -0.69
C LEU A 58 -30.02 -7.54 -0.26
N ARG A 59 -30.83 -7.51 0.81
CA ARG A 59 -31.45 -6.28 1.30
C ARG A 59 -30.45 -5.44 2.10
N ARG A 60 -30.48 -4.12 1.88
CA ARG A 60 -29.65 -3.15 2.62
C ARG A 60 -30.35 -2.74 3.91
N ASP A 61 -30.50 -3.72 4.81
CA ASP A 61 -31.21 -3.55 6.08
C ASP A 61 -30.21 -3.51 7.26
N ASP A 62 -30.70 -3.16 8.45
CA ASP A 62 -29.90 -3.14 9.68
C ASP A 62 -29.20 -4.47 9.98
N ALA A 63 -29.81 -5.60 9.58
CA ALA A 63 -29.21 -6.92 9.71
C ALA A 63 -27.90 -7.03 8.90
N ARG A 64 -27.89 -6.57 7.64
CA ARG A 64 -26.69 -6.56 6.80
C ARG A 64 -25.63 -5.62 7.35
N ARG A 65 -26.03 -4.46 7.86
CA ARG A 65 -25.10 -3.52 8.50
C ARG A 65 -24.43 -4.12 9.73
N ARG A 66 -25.17 -4.82 10.59
CA ARG A 66 -24.62 -5.54 11.75
C ARG A 66 -23.68 -6.66 11.32
N GLN A 67 -24.04 -7.40 10.26
CA GLN A 67 -23.18 -8.43 9.69
C GLN A 67 -21.86 -7.84 9.17
N MET A 68 -21.91 -6.68 8.52
CA MET A 68 -20.71 -6.01 8.02
C MET A 68 -19.79 -5.51 9.15
N GLN A 69 -20.37 -5.06 10.28
CA GLN A 69 -19.60 -4.71 11.48
C GLN A 69 -18.98 -5.96 12.14
N TYR A 70 -19.68 -7.08 12.11
CA TYR A 70 -19.17 -8.36 12.60
C TYR A 70 -17.99 -8.85 11.75
N ILE A 71 -18.09 -8.75 10.42
CA ILE A 71 -16.98 -9.03 9.49
C ILE A 71 -15.79 -8.12 9.80
N GLY A 72 -16.00 -6.80 9.95
CA GLY A 72 -14.93 -5.87 10.33
C GLY A 72 -14.30 -6.18 11.68
N ARG A 73 -15.06 -6.73 12.63
CA ARG A 73 -14.50 -7.23 13.89
C ARG A 73 -13.59 -8.44 13.65
N LEU A 74 -14.07 -9.44 12.90
CA LEU A 74 -13.28 -10.64 12.57
C LEU A 74 -12.01 -10.28 11.80
N MET A 75 -12.06 -9.30 10.90
CA MET A 75 -10.90 -8.80 10.14
C MET A 75 -9.76 -8.28 11.02
N ARG A 76 -10.02 -7.92 12.30
CA ARG A 76 -8.98 -7.48 13.24
C ARG A 76 -8.24 -8.64 13.90
N ASP A 77 -8.84 -9.82 13.91
CA ASP A 77 -8.34 -11.01 14.58
C ASP A 77 -7.65 -11.97 13.58
N VAL A 78 -7.62 -11.62 12.30
CA VAL A 78 -7.05 -12.42 11.19
C VAL A 78 -5.88 -11.68 10.53
N ASP A 79 -4.99 -12.44 9.89
CA ASP A 79 -3.97 -11.86 9.02
C ASP A 79 -4.61 -11.33 7.73
N ALA A 80 -4.55 -10.01 7.55
CA ALA A 80 -5.13 -9.33 6.40
C ALA A 80 -4.23 -9.37 5.15
N GLU A 81 -2.94 -9.74 5.29
CA GLU A 81 -1.98 -9.71 4.18
C GLU A 81 -2.34 -10.72 3.06
N PRO A 82 -2.66 -12.00 3.35
CA PRO A 82 -3.06 -12.96 2.31
C PRO A 82 -4.38 -12.56 1.63
N ILE A 83 -5.30 -11.98 2.39
CA ILE A 83 -6.60 -11.50 1.90
C ILE A 83 -6.38 -10.34 0.92
N ARG A 84 -5.52 -9.37 1.28
CA ARG A 84 -5.18 -8.23 0.44
C ARG A 84 -4.51 -8.68 -0.86
N ALA A 85 -3.58 -9.62 -0.78
CA ALA A 85 -2.91 -10.20 -1.95
C ALA A 85 -3.91 -10.90 -2.88
N ALA A 86 -4.81 -11.73 -2.34
CA ALA A 86 -5.82 -12.42 -3.13
C ALA A 86 -6.82 -11.44 -3.78
N LEU A 87 -7.19 -10.36 -3.09
CA LEU A 87 -8.05 -9.31 -3.65
C LEU A 87 -7.36 -8.56 -4.79
N ALA A 88 -6.06 -8.26 -4.68
CA ALA A 88 -5.29 -7.63 -5.76
C ALA A 88 -5.30 -8.50 -7.04
N VAL A 89 -5.03 -9.80 -6.91
CA VAL A 89 -5.13 -10.77 -8.03
C VAL A 89 -6.51 -10.74 -8.68
N ILE A 90 -7.57 -10.64 -7.87
CA ILE A 90 -8.96 -10.64 -8.33
C ILE A 90 -9.36 -9.34 -9.05
N ARG A 91 -8.80 -8.19 -8.63
CA ARG A 91 -9.01 -6.88 -9.25
C ARG A 91 -8.29 -6.73 -10.59
N GLY A 92 -7.37 -7.63 -10.94
CA GLY A 92 -6.49 -7.47 -12.09
C GLY A 92 -5.50 -6.32 -11.91
N GLU A 93 -5.34 -5.84 -10.67
CA GLU A 93 -4.16 -5.08 -10.27
C GLU A 93 -3.03 -6.10 -10.23
N SER A 94 -2.06 -6.00 -11.16
CA SER A 94 -0.89 -6.88 -11.11
C SER A 94 -0.32 -6.80 -9.69
N VAL A 95 -0.26 -7.94 -9.00
CA VAL A 95 0.36 -8.04 -7.67
C VAL A 95 1.73 -7.38 -7.69
N ASP A 96 2.42 -7.48 -8.81
CA ASP A 96 3.70 -6.85 -9.08
C ASP A 96 3.62 -5.32 -9.09
N GLU A 97 2.57 -4.72 -9.66
CA GLU A 97 2.36 -3.26 -9.66
C GLU A 97 1.99 -2.75 -8.27
N THR A 98 1.09 -3.42 -7.54
CA THR A 98 0.79 -3.03 -6.14
C THR A 98 2.01 -3.20 -5.24
N ALA A 99 2.72 -4.32 -5.36
CA ALA A 99 3.95 -4.56 -4.62
C ALA A 99 5.03 -3.54 -4.97
N ARG A 100 5.13 -3.14 -6.24
CA ARG A 100 6.03 -2.08 -6.72
C ARG A 100 5.68 -0.73 -6.12
N LEU A 101 4.41 -0.32 -6.15
CA LEU A 101 3.99 0.93 -5.50
C LEU A 101 4.32 0.91 -4.01
N HIS A 102 4.07 -0.20 -3.31
CA HIS A 102 4.44 -0.36 -1.90
C HIS A 102 5.96 -0.36 -1.67
N ARG A 103 6.77 -0.92 -2.58
CA ARG A 103 8.25 -0.83 -2.53
C ARG A 103 8.70 0.62 -2.66
N ILE A 104 8.16 1.36 -3.62
CA ILE A 104 8.43 2.79 -3.80
C ILE A 104 8.04 3.59 -2.55
N GLU A 105 6.87 3.30 -1.96
CA GLU A 105 6.43 3.98 -0.74
C GLU A 105 7.33 3.72 0.48
N ARG A 106 7.80 2.48 0.63
CA ARG A 106 8.77 2.11 1.67
C ARG A 106 10.09 2.83 1.45
N MET A 107 10.63 2.77 0.24
CA MET A 107 11.90 3.43 -0.13
C MET A 107 11.84 4.95 0.09
N ARG A 108 10.72 5.60 -0.24
CA ARG A 108 10.50 7.02 0.07
C ARG A 108 10.53 7.30 1.57
N SER A 109 9.87 6.45 2.37
CA SER A 109 9.83 6.61 3.83
C SER A 109 11.23 6.42 4.44
N GLU A 110 11.95 5.41 3.99
CA GLU A 110 13.34 5.13 4.37
C GLU A 110 14.26 6.29 3.98
N LEU A 111 14.13 6.83 2.78
CA LEU A 111 14.90 7.99 2.31
C LEU A 111 14.70 9.25 3.16
N LEU A 112 13.47 9.47 3.64
CA LEU A 112 13.20 10.60 4.53
C LEU A 112 13.82 10.39 5.91
N ALA A 113 13.83 9.15 6.41
CA ALA A 113 14.44 8.78 7.67
C ALA A 113 15.98 8.83 7.61
N ASP A 114 16.59 8.21 6.61
CA ASP A 114 18.05 8.11 6.46
C ASP A 114 18.53 8.58 5.08
N GLU A 115 19.53 9.47 5.08
CA GLU A 115 20.17 9.93 3.85
C GLU A 115 20.96 8.83 3.14
N ARG A 116 21.40 7.80 3.87
CA ARG A 116 22.18 6.69 3.32
C ARG A 116 21.46 5.93 2.21
N VAL A 117 20.13 5.91 2.25
CA VAL A 117 19.27 5.31 1.24
C VAL A 117 19.49 5.93 -0.15
N LEU A 118 19.93 7.21 -0.23
CA LEU A 118 20.34 7.80 -1.51
C LEU A 118 21.45 7.00 -2.20
N TYR A 119 22.42 6.51 -1.43
CA TYR A 119 23.53 5.72 -1.96
C TYR A 119 23.07 4.33 -2.38
N GLU A 120 22.10 3.75 -1.68
CA GLU A 120 21.49 2.47 -2.07
C GLU A 120 20.70 2.60 -3.38
N ILE A 121 19.95 3.70 -3.54
CA ILE A 121 19.25 4.02 -4.79
C ILE A 121 20.26 4.24 -5.93
N ALA A 122 21.35 4.97 -5.67
CA ALA A 122 22.43 5.19 -6.65
C ALA A 122 23.08 3.89 -7.13
N GLN A 123 23.24 2.91 -6.24
CA GLN A 123 23.84 1.61 -6.57
C GLN A 123 22.91 0.75 -7.43
N ARG A 124 21.59 0.91 -7.27
CA ARG A 124 20.59 0.17 -8.05
C ARG A 124 20.26 0.83 -9.38
N CYS A 125 20.33 2.16 -9.45
CA CYS A 125 19.94 2.94 -10.62
C CYS A 125 21.03 3.95 -10.98
N GLN A 126 21.77 3.70 -12.07
CA GLN A 126 22.90 4.54 -12.47
C GLN A 126 22.50 5.88 -13.12
N SER A 127 21.23 6.03 -13.53
CA SER A 127 20.67 7.22 -14.18
C SER A 127 20.00 8.22 -13.23
N VAL A 128 20.02 7.97 -11.91
CA VAL A 128 19.30 8.81 -10.94
C VAL A 128 20.03 10.11 -10.62
N ASP A 129 19.33 11.25 -10.67
CA ASP A 129 19.86 12.53 -10.20
C ASP A 129 19.83 12.61 -8.65
N LEU A 130 20.94 12.20 -8.04
CA LEU A 130 21.13 12.24 -6.59
C LEU A 130 21.09 13.66 -6.02
N GLN A 131 21.47 14.67 -6.79
CA GLN A 131 21.47 16.06 -6.34
C GLN A 131 20.03 16.57 -6.23
N GLN A 132 19.18 16.25 -7.22
CA GLN A 132 17.76 16.56 -7.18
C GLN A 132 17.05 15.84 -6.02
N LEU A 133 17.29 14.54 -5.84
CA LEU A 133 16.70 13.76 -4.74
C LEU A 133 17.12 14.29 -3.36
N ARG A 134 18.39 14.66 -3.18
CA ARG A 134 18.88 15.28 -1.94
C ARG A 134 18.23 16.64 -1.67
N ALA A 135 18.01 17.45 -2.71
CA ALA A 135 17.28 18.72 -2.59
C ALA A 135 15.81 18.50 -2.19
N LEU A 136 15.13 17.55 -2.83
CA LEU A 136 13.74 17.21 -2.54
C LEU A 136 13.56 16.64 -1.13
N ARG A 137 14.47 15.79 -0.65
CA ARG A 137 14.46 15.27 0.72
C ARG A 137 14.50 16.41 1.75
N ARG A 138 15.44 17.35 1.61
CA ARG A 138 15.53 18.51 2.52
C ARG A 138 14.26 19.35 2.50
N SER A 139 13.72 19.60 1.31
CA SER A 139 12.45 20.34 1.17
C SER A 139 11.26 19.59 1.78
N ALA A 140 11.20 18.26 1.64
CA ALA A 140 10.15 17.43 2.21
C ALA A 140 10.20 17.41 3.75
N LEU A 141 11.39 17.32 4.35
CA LEU A 141 11.55 17.43 5.80
C LEU A 141 11.12 18.81 6.32
N LEU A 142 11.51 19.87 5.61
CA LEU A 142 11.13 21.25 5.95
C LEU A 142 9.61 21.48 5.78
N GLU A 143 8.99 20.90 4.76
CA GLU A 143 7.54 20.94 4.54
C GLU A 143 6.79 20.22 5.65
N LEU A 144 7.29 19.04 6.06
CA LEU A 144 6.73 18.25 7.15
C LEU A 144 6.80 19.00 8.49
N GLU A 145 7.96 19.59 8.79
CA GLU A 145 8.17 20.39 10.00
C GLU A 145 7.28 21.64 10.03
N LYS A 146 7.10 22.31 8.87
CA LYS A 146 6.29 23.52 8.74
C LYS A 146 4.80 23.26 8.50
N GLY A 147 4.36 22.00 8.50
CA GLY A 147 2.96 21.62 8.23
C GLY A 147 2.45 22.07 6.86
N LYS A 148 3.36 22.24 5.88
CA LYS A 148 3.03 22.70 4.52
C LYS A 148 2.52 21.53 3.66
N PRO A 149 1.83 21.82 2.54
CA PRO A 149 1.46 20.79 1.59
C PRO A 149 2.68 19.96 1.16
N PRO A 150 2.59 18.62 1.16
CA PRO A 150 3.74 17.72 0.96
C PRO A 150 4.07 17.60 -0.53
N ARG A 151 4.48 18.71 -1.17
CA ARG A 151 4.80 18.79 -2.59
C ARG A 151 6.07 18.04 -2.90
N SER A 152 7.11 18.25 -2.09
CA SER A 152 8.41 17.60 -2.25
C SER A 152 8.30 16.10 -1.97
N TYR A 153 7.47 15.70 -1.00
CA TYR A 153 7.15 14.30 -0.72
C TYR A 153 6.50 13.58 -1.91
N ARG A 154 5.58 14.26 -2.61
CA ARG A 154 4.95 13.74 -3.84
C ARG A 154 5.95 13.67 -4.99
N ALA A 155 6.83 14.66 -5.12
CA ALA A 155 7.86 14.68 -6.17
C ALA A 155 8.87 13.54 -6.01
N ILE A 156 9.28 13.20 -4.77
CA ILE A 156 10.16 12.05 -4.51
C ILE A 156 9.50 10.75 -5.01
N PHE A 157 8.21 10.55 -4.72
CA PHE A 157 7.49 9.37 -5.21
C PHE A 157 7.48 9.27 -6.74
N GLN A 158 7.28 10.40 -7.43
CA GLN A 158 7.27 10.44 -8.89
C GLN A 158 8.62 10.03 -9.48
N ILE A 159 9.72 10.56 -8.94
CA ILE A 159 11.08 10.17 -9.37
C ILE A 159 11.31 8.68 -9.12
N LEU A 160 10.99 8.18 -7.92
CA LEU A 160 11.18 6.76 -7.61
C LEU A 160 10.31 5.84 -8.50
N LYS A 161 9.11 6.28 -8.88
CA LYS A 161 8.23 5.56 -9.81
C LYS A 161 8.79 5.51 -11.23
N GLU A 162 9.50 6.55 -11.67
CA GLU A 162 10.17 6.59 -12.98
C GLU A 162 11.40 5.66 -13.03
N LEU A 163 12.06 5.44 -11.89
CA LEU A 163 13.27 4.60 -11.81
C LEU A 163 13.00 3.10 -11.83
N GLU A 164 11.86 2.67 -11.31
CA GLU A 164 11.43 1.28 -11.33
C GLU A 164 10.25 1.22 -12.29
N PRO A 165 10.38 1.09 -13.62
CA PRO A 165 9.23 0.94 -14.51
C PRO A 165 8.47 -0.38 -14.21
N PRO A 166 7.17 -0.49 -14.54
CA PRO A 166 6.46 -1.76 -14.39
C PRO A 166 7.09 -2.83 -15.30
N ASP A 167 7.16 -4.08 -14.86
CA ASP A 167 7.78 -5.18 -15.63
C ASP A 167 7.09 -5.42 -17.00
N ASP A 168 5.82 -5.02 -17.15
CA ASP A 168 5.08 -5.06 -18.42
C ASP A 168 5.42 -3.89 -19.39
N ALA A 169 6.18 -2.89 -18.93
CA ALA A 169 6.72 -1.84 -19.79
C ALA A 169 8.11 -2.24 -20.28
N ALA A 170 8.18 -3.30 -21.09
CA ALA A 170 9.31 -3.46 -22.00
C ALA A 170 9.44 -2.19 -22.86
N PRO A 171 10.68 -1.75 -23.19
CA PRO A 171 10.86 -0.57 -24.01
C PRO A 171 10.23 -0.86 -25.37
N THR A 172 9.20 -0.11 -25.75
CA THR A 172 9.04 0.20 -27.16
C THR A 172 10.24 1.08 -27.49
N ASP A 173 11.28 0.44 -28.02
CA ASP A 173 12.26 1.09 -28.86
C ASP A 173 11.49 1.77 -30.00
N ASP A 174 11.02 3.01 -29.78
CA ASP A 174 10.80 3.92 -30.89
C ASP A 174 12.20 4.31 -31.35
N GLU A 175 12.74 3.45 -32.21
CA GLU A 175 13.82 3.78 -33.13
C GLU A 175 13.54 5.18 -33.68
N HIS A 176 14.42 6.11 -33.35
CA HIS A 176 14.66 7.28 -34.18
C HIS A 176 15.01 6.75 -35.57
N ASP A 177 14.02 6.65 -36.46
CA ASP A 177 14.27 6.61 -37.89
C ASP A 177 14.45 8.06 -38.35
N ASP A 178 15.72 8.38 -38.58
CA ASP A 178 16.21 9.58 -39.21
C ASP A 178 16.02 9.39 -40.73
N GLN A 179 15.00 10.03 -41.33
CA GLN A 179 15.04 10.43 -42.74
C GLN A 179 14.04 11.52 -43.13
#